data_AF-L1IB16-F1
#
_entry.id   AF-L1IB16-F1
#
_cell.length_a   1.000
_cell.length_b   1.000
_cell.length_c   1.000
_cell.angle_alpha   90.00
_cell.angle_beta   90.00
_cell.angle_gamma   90.00
#
_symmetry.space_group_name_H-M   'P 1'
#
loop_
_entity.id
_entity.type
_entity.pdbx_description
1 polymer ?
#
loop_
_entity_poly.entity_id
_entity_poly.type
_entity_poly.pdbx_seq_one_letter_code
_entity_poly.pdbx_strand_id
1 'polypeptide(L)'
;MGGYGKIDEFKMYFLEQGWRSYLVAEDTNTGEVVGCAQLTRIQLGGYFYIKDDLQIKNLFVKPEYHRMGIANHLIHGLLQRLKPRERAWSLASKDSEAFFLLFASGFVGLTWSEVGRVFPGLLWWLMWPFHLQRLADPSTIYFAAEGRGDDKAYNPAG
;
A
#
# COMPACT_ATOMS: atom_id res chain seq x y z
N MET A 1 -23.62 1.49 -4.83
CA MET A 1 -23.86 0.59 -3.68
C MET A 1 -22.61 -0.25 -3.48
N GLY A 2 -21.71 0.18 -2.61
CA GLY A 2 -20.53 -0.58 -2.17
C GLY A 2 -20.48 -0.43 -0.66
N GLY A 3 -20.95 -1.46 0.05
CA GLY A 3 -21.01 -1.43 1.50
C GLY A 3 -19.61 -1.28 2.06
N TYR A 4 -19.35 -0.18 2.75
CA TYR A 4 -18.33 -0.14 3.78
C TYR A 4 -18.74 -1.19 4.81
N GLY A 5 -18.20 -2.40 4.65
CA GLY A 5 -18.55 -3.55 5.47
C GLY A 5 -18.32 -3.20 6.94
N LYS A 6 -19.28 -3.60 7.77
CA LYS A 6 -19.32 -3.59 9.23
C LYS A 6 -18.04 -3.15 9.95
N ILE A 7 -17.68 -1.87 9.86
CA ILE A 7 -16.49 -1.30 10.52
C ILE A 7 -16.56 -1.54 12.03
N ASP A 8 -17.77 -1.51 12.58
CA ASP A 8 -18.02 -1.65 14.01
C ASP A 8 -17.68 -3.05 14.56
N GLU A 9 -17.48 -4.05 13.70
CA GLU A 9 -17.05 -5.42 14.08
C GLU A 9 -15.52 -5.59 14.08
N PHE A 10 -14.76 -4.57 13.64
CA PHE A 10 -13.31 -4.68 13.50
C PHE A 10 -12.59 -3.49 14.14
N LYS A 11 -11.63 -3.80 15.00
CA LYS A 11 -10.72 -2.80 15.57
C LYS A 11 -9.40 -2.79 14.81
N MET A 12 -8.95 -1.60 14.45
CA MET A 12 -7.71 -1.40 13.71
C MET A 12 -6.60 -0.94 14.66
N TYR A 13 -5.51 -1.70 14.71
CA TYR A 13 -4.34 -1.38 15.51
C TYR A 13 -3.18 -1.01 14.62
N PHE A 14 -2.53 0.08 14.96
CA PHE A 14 -1.39 0.59 14.23
C PHE A 14 -0.11 0.32 15.01
N LEU A 15 0.88 -0.27 14.34
CA LEU A 15 2.16 -0.67 14.92
C LEU A 15 3.29 -0.08 14.08
N GLU A 16 4.31 0.46 14.73
CA GLU A 16 5.49 1.05 14.08
C GLU A 16 6.77 0.27 14.41
N GLN A 17 7.61 0.08 13.40
CA GLN A 17 8.95 -0.50 13.56
C GLN A 17 9.92 0.11 12.53
N GLY A 18 10.61 1.18 12.94
CA GLY A 18 11.55 1.90 12.08
C GLY A 18 10.86 2.49 10.85
N TRP A 19 11.35 2.16 9.64
CA TRP A 19 10.76 2.62 8.36
C TRP A 19 9.50 1.85 7.93
N ARG A 20 8.99 0.97 8.77
CA ARG A 20 7.86 0.10 8.50
C ARG A 20 6.72 0.43 9.45
N SER A 21 5.52 0.47 8.90
CA SER A 21 4.30 0.57 9.67
C SER A 21 3.38 -0.58 9.30
N TYR A 22 2.62 -1.03 10.27
CA TYR A 22 1.66 -2.11 10.10
C TYR A 22 0.32 -1.62 10.58
N LEU A 23 -0.72 -1.97 9.83
CA LEU A 23 -2.08 -1.85 10.28
C LEU A 23 -2.66 -3.26 10.39
N VAL A 24 -3.22 -3.58 11.54
CA VAL A 24 -3.74 -4.90 11.89
C VAL A 24 -5.23 -4.77 12.18
N ALA A 25 -6.03 -5.63 11.57
CA ALA A 25 -7.46 -5.74 11.84
C ALA A 25 -7.70 -6.89 12.82
N GLU A 26 -8.42 -6.60 13.90
CA GLU A 26 -8.85 -7.57 14.91
C GLU A 26 -10.38 -7.63 14.93
N ASP A 27 -10.94 -8.82 14.93
CA ASP A 27 -12.38 -9.03 15.12
C ASP A 27 -12.73 -8.78 16.59
N THR A 28 -13.63 -7.84 16.85
CA THR A 28 -13.98 -7.42 18.21
C THR A 28 -14.72 -8.49 19.00
N ASN A 29 -15.35 -9.46 18.33
CA ASN A 29 -16.12 -10.52 18.97
C ASN A 29 -15.21 -11.64 19.48
N THR A 30 -14.14 -11.95 18.75
CA THR A 30 -13.23 -13.06 19.04
C THR A 30 -11.90 -12.61 19.62
N GLY A 31 -11.53 -11.34 19.43
CA GLY A 31 -10.20 -10.80 19.75
C GLY A 31 -9.12 -11.31 18.80
N GLU A 32 -9.49 -11.94 17.68
CA GLU A 32 -8.55 -12.56 16.77
C GLU A 32 -8.07 -11.59 15.70
N VAL A 33 -6.77 -11.62 15.36
CA VAL A 33 -6.24 -10.89 14.20
C VAL A 33 -6.73 -11.53 12.91
N VAL A 34 -7.47 -10.78 12.10
CA VAL A 34 -8.13 -11.23 10.86
C VAL A 34 -7.49 -10.69 9.60
N GLY A 35 -6.69 -9.63 9.70
CA GLY A 35 -5.97 -9.08 8.57
C GLY A 35 -4.82 -8.18 8.96
N CYS A 36 -3.90 -7.96 8.02
CA CYS A 36 -2.80 -7.04 8.17
C CYS A 36 -2.42 -6.40 6.84
N ALA A 37 -1.84 -5.20 6.92
CA ALA A 37 -1.23 -4.52 5.80
C ALA A 37 0.04 -3.82 6.27
N GLN A 38 1.06 -3.80 5.42
CA GLN A 38 2.33 -3.16 5.73
C GLN A 38 2.56 -1.96 4.80
N LEU A 39 3.01 -0.86 5.37
CA LEU A 39 3.56 0.29 4.67
C LEU A 39 5.07 0.35 4.92
N THR A 40 5.87 0.53 3.87
CA THR A 40 7.34 0.64 3.96
C THR A 40 7.85 1.67 2.99
N ARG A 41 9.02 2.25 3.20
CA ARG A 41 9.68 3.04 2.14
C ARG A 41 10.13 2.15 0.99
N ILE A 42 10.12 2.69 -0.23
CA ILE A 42 10.75 2.04 -1.38
C ILE A 42 12.26 2.06 -1.14
N GLN A 43 12.85 0.87 -1.10
CA GLN A 43 14.28 0.67 -0.91
C GLN A 43 14.99 0.55 -2.25
N LEU A 44 16.00 1.38 -2.46
CA LEU A 44 16.91 1.37 -3.59
C LEU A 44 18.31 0.80 -3.25
N GLY A 45 18.91 -0.03 -4.10
CA GLY A 45 20.18 -0.73 -3.95
C GLY A 45 20.47 -1.41 -2.60
N GLY A 46 19.45 -1.74 -1.79
CA GLY A 46 19.66 -2.27 -0.42
C GLY A 46 20.04 -1.23 0.64
N TYR A 47 20.46 -0.02 0.27
CA TYR A 47 20.97 1.00 1.22
C TYR A 47 20.31 2.37 1.08
N PHE A 48 19.71 2.66 -0.07
CA PHE A 48 19.03 3.91 -0.35
C PHE A 48 17.53 3.74 -0.10
N TYR A 49 16.85 4.80 0.33
CA TYR A 49 15.39 4.80 0.47
C TYR A 49 14.86 6.07 -0.15
N ILE A 50 13.80 5.95 -0.96
CA ILE A 50 13.10 7.13 -1.45
C ILE A 50 12.26 7.67 -0.30
N LYS A 51 12.45 8.95 0.04
CA LYS A 51 11.86 9.56 1.24
C LYS A 51 10.34 9.67 1.14
N ASP A 52 9.85 10.13 0.00
CA ASP A 52 8.44 10.48 -0.22
C ASP A 52 7.68 9.41 -1.02
N ASP A 53 8.34 8.32 -1.42
CA ASP A 53 7.71 7.20 -2.11
C ASP A 53 7.74 5.94 -1.22
N LEU A 54 6.54 5.52 -0.81
CA LEU A 54 6.29 4.38 0.05
C LEU A 54 5.60 3.27 -0.73
N GLN A 55 5.59 2.07 -0.18
CA GLN A 55 4.99 0.90 -0.75
C GLN A 55 4.08 0.24 0.27
N ILE A 56 2.84 -0.04 -0.14
CA ILE A 56 1.96 -0.96 0.57
C ILE A 56 2.28 -2.38 0.09
N LYS A 57 2.56 -3.27 1.03
CA LYS A 57 2.87 -4.69 0.77
C LYS A 57 2.29 -5.57 1.86
N ASN A 58 2.39 -6.88 1.65
CA ASN A 58 1.95 -7.89 2.62
C ASN A 58 0.52 -7.67 3.12
N LEU A 59 -0.37 -7.24 2.21
CA LEU A 59 -1.78 -7.15 2.50
C LEU A 59 -2.36 -8.55 2.54
N PHE A 60 -2.88 -8.93 3.71
CA PHE A 60 -3.47 -10.24 3.94
C PHE A 60 -4.76 -10.08 4.73
N VAL A 61 -5.79 -10.82 4.33
CA VAL A 61 -7.03 -10.99 5.09
C VAL A 61 -7.33 -12.48 5.09
N LYS A 62 -7.74 -13.03 6.24
CA LYS A 62 -8.15 -14.43 6.35
C LYS A 62 -9.30 -14.74 5.38
N PRO A 63 -9.30 -15.89 4.68
CA PRO A 63 -10.33 -16.25 3.71
C PRO A 63 -11.77 -16.13 4.22
N GLU A 64 -11.99 -16.54 5.48
CA GLU A 64 -13.28 -16.47 6.18
C GLU A 64 -13.86 -15.04 6.23
N TYR A 65 -12.98 -14.03 6.16
CA TYR A 65 -13.30 -12.61 6.30
C TYR A 65 -13.18 -11.84 4.98
N HIS A 66 -13.05 -12.56 3.86
CA HIS A 66 -13.03 -11.94 2.53
C HIS A 66 -14.37 -11.29 2.20
N ARG A 67 -14.35 -10.29 1.32
CA ARG A 67 -15.53 -9.52 0.89
C ARG A 67 -16.25 -8.73 2.00
N MET A 68 -15.67 -8.66 3.20
CA MET A 68 -16.17 -7.82 4.30
C MET A 68 -15.59 -6.39 4.28
N GLY A 69 -14.82 -6.02 3.25
CA GLY A 69 -14.25 -4.67 3.12
C GLY A 69 -12.99 -4.41 3.97
N ILE A 70 -12.55 -5.37 4.80
CA ILE A 70 -11.38 -5.23 5.69
C ILE A 70 -10.13 -4.79 4.93
N ALA A 71 -9.84 -5.40 3.79
CA ALA A 71 -8.67 -5.06 2.98
C ALA A 71 -8.69 -3.60 2.51
N ASN A 72 -9.87 -3.08 2.17
CA ASN A 72 -10.04 -1.69 1.77
C ASN A 72 -9.83 -0.74 2.96
N HIS A 73 -10.36 -1.10 4.14
CA HIS A 73 -10.13 -0.34 5.37
C HIS A 73 -8.67 -0.31 5.77
N LEU A 74 -7.95 -1.42 5.62
CA LEU A 74 -6.52 -1.49 5.88
C LEU A 74 -5.75 -0.54 4.95
N ILE A 75 -6.05 -0.55 3.65
CA ILE A 75 -5.42 0.34 2.67
C ILE A 75 -5.74 1.80 3.00
N HIS A 76 -7.01 2.15 3.20
CA HIS A 76 -7.40 3.52 3.52
C HIS A 76 -6.79 4.03 4.82
N GLY A 77 -6.74 3.19 5.86
CA GLY A 77 -6.10 3.52 7.13
C GLY A 77 -4.60 3.82 6.95
N LEU A 78 -3.91 3.10 6.07
CA LEU A 78 -2.52 3.42 5.71
C LEU A 78 -2.41 4.72 4.92
N LEU A 79 -3.28 4.96 3.93
CA LEU A 79 -3.26 6.19 3.11
C LEU A 79 -3.56 7.46 3.91
N GLN A 80 -4.44 7.38 4.91
CA GLN A 80 -4.72 8.49 5.83
C GLN A 80 -3.52 8.90 6.68
N ARG A 81 -2.52 8.03 6.78
CA ARG A 81 -1.28 8.34 7.52
C ARG A 81 -0.22 8.96 6.64
N LEU A 82 -0.33 8.87 5.32
CA LEU A 82 0.64 9.49 4.43
C LEU A 82 0.43 10.99 4.35
N LYS A 83 1.52 11.76 4.35
CA LYS A 83 1.46 13.20 4.11
C LYS A 83 0.96 13.48 2.69
N PRO A 84 0.34 14.64 2.40
CA PRO A 84 -0.13 14.97 1.05
C PRO A 84 0.95 14.90 -0.03
N ARG A 85 2.20 15.17 0.33
CA ARG A 85 3.37 15.10 -0.56
C ARG A 85 3.93 13.70 -0.77
N GLU A 86 3.49 12.72 0.01
CA GLU A 86 3.95 11.34 -0.07
C GLU A 86 3.05 10.52 -0.99
N ARG A 87 3.65 9.53 -1.66
CA ARG A 87 2.95 8.60 -2.57
C ARG A 87 3.10 7.18 -2.07
N ALA A 88 1.99 6.45 -2.06
CA ALA A 88 1.99 5.01 -1.85
C ALA A 88 1.91 4.27 -3.18
N TRP A 89 2.75 3.25 -3.29
CA TRP A 89 2.83 2.35 -4.42
C TRP A 89 2.34 0.97 -4.00
N SER A 90 1.62 0.29 -4.89
CA SER A 90 1.27 -1.11 -4.73
C SER A 90 1.37 -1.82 -6.08
N LEU A 91 1.52 -3.14 -6.03
CA LEU A 91 1.69 -3.99 -7.20
C LEU A 91 0.64 -5.08 -7.17
N ALA A 92 -0.08 -5.24 -8.27
CA ALA A 92 -1.00 -6.35 -8.45
C ALA A 92 -0.95 -6.87 -9.88
N SER A 93 -1.06 -8.19 -10.04
CA SER A 93 -1.22 -8.80 -11.36
C SER A 93 -2.58 -8.41 -11.94
N LYS A 94 -2.65 -8.15 -13.25
CA LYS A 94 -3.82 -7.62 -13.96
C LYS A 94 -5.14 -8.39 -13.72
N ASP A 95 -5.05 -9.68 -13.42
CA ASP A 95 -6.21 -10.56 -13.22
C ASP A 95 -6.41 -11.01 -11.77
N SER A 96 -5.74 -10.37 -10.81
CA SER A 96 -5.85 -10.72 -9.38
C SER A 96 -6.98 -9.96 -8.69
N GLU A 97 -7.57 -10.52 -7.63
CA GLU A 97 -8.52 -9.79 -6.78
C GLU A 97 -7.91 -8.51 -6.19
N ALA A 98 -6.58 -8.53 -5.96
CA ALA A 98 -5.82 -7.37 -5.52
C ALA A 98 -5.85 -6.20 -6.55
N PHE A 99 -5.93 -6.49 -7.85
CA PHE A 99 -6.06 -5.47 -8.90
C PHE A 99 -7.34 -4.65 -8.71
N PHE A 100 -8.48 -5.34 -8.61
CA PHE A 100 -9.78 -4.69 -8.42
C PHE A 100 -9.87 -4.00 -7.07
N LEU A 101 -9.29 -4.59 -6.02
CA LEU A 101 -9.23 -4.00 -4.70
C LEU A 101 -8.49 -2.66 -4.71
N LEU A 102 -7.29 -2.60 -5.30
CA LEU A 102 -6.48 -1.37 -5.32
C LEU A 102 -7.21 -0.25 -6.07
N PHE A 103 -7.85 -0.56 -7.19
CA PHE A 103 -8.66 0.39 -7.92
C PHE A 103 -9.83 0.91 -7.06
N ALA A 104 -10.54 0.01 -6.37
CA ALA A 104 -11.64 0.37 -5.47
C ALA A 104 -11.19 1.21 -4.26
N SER A 105 -9.94 1.04 -3.80
CA SER A 105 -9.33 1.86 -2.74
C SER A 105 -8.89 3.26 -3.22
N GLY A 106 -9.05 3.57 -4.50
CA GLY A 106 -8.72 4.85 -5.10
C GLY A 106 -7.25 4.99 -5.50
N PHE A 107 -6.59 3.88 -5.83
CA PHE A 107 -5.33 3.92 -6.56
C PHE A 107 -5.57 4.13 -8.05
N VAL A 108 -4.66 4.86 -8.68
CA VAL A 108 -4.59 4.99 -10.14
C VAL A 108 -3.69 3.89 -10.68
N GLY A 109 -4.22 3.11 -11.63
CA GLY A 109 -3.43 2.14 -12.38
C GLY A 109 -2.52 2.85 -13.37
N LEU A 110 -1.24 2.49 -13.35
CA LEU A 110 -0.19 3.00 -14.21
C LEU A 110 0.41 1.83 -14.99
N THR A 111 0.53 2.01 -16.29
CA THR A 111 1.26 1.11 -17.16
C THR A 111 2.76 1.31 -16.99
N TRP A 112 3.52 0.32 -17.44
CA TRP A 112 4.98 0.32 -17.41
C TRP A 112 5.64 1.61 -17.93
N SER A 113 5.16 2.14 -19.06
CA SER A 113 5.71 3.35 -19.68
C SER A 113 5.35 4.62 -18.91
N GLU A 114 4.24 4.61 -18.17
CA GLU A 114 3.80 5.73 -17.34
C GLU A 114 4.61 5.81 -16.06
N VAL A 115 4.98 4.69 -15.45
CA VAL A 115 5.86 4.67 -14.26
C VAL A 115 7.20 5.34 -14.56
N GLY A 116 7.79 5.08 -15.73
CA GLY A 116 9.04 5.71 -16.17
C GLY A 116 8.96 7.23 -16.38
N ARG A 117 7.75 7.81 -16.45
CA ARG A 117 7.54 9.28 -16.47
C ARG A 117 7.40 9.87 -15.07
N VAL A 118 6.99 9.06 -14.09
CA VAL A 118 6.78 9.48 -12.69
C VAL A 118 8.09 9.48 -11.89
N PHE A 119 9.03 8.60 -12.24
CA PHE A 119 10.39 8.63 -11.72
C PHE A 119 11.31 9.44 -12.65
N PRO A 120 12.24 10.26 -12.13
CA PRO A 120 13.23 10.94 -12.97
C PRO A 120 13.96 9.91 -13.84
N GLY A 121 14.05 10.13 -15.15
CA GLY A 121 14.51 9.11 -16.11
C GLY A 121 15.86 8.47 -15.80
N LEU A 122 16.79 9.20 -15.16
CA LEU A 122 18.06 8.68 -14.67
C LEU A 122 17.90 7.74 -13.46
N LEU A 123 17.04 8.09 -12.52
CA LEU A 123 16.65 7.21 -11.40
C LEU A 123 15.94 5.98 -11.92
N TRP A 124 15.02 6.10 -12.88
CA TRP A 124 14.36 4.95 -13.51
C TRP A 124 15.35 3.99 -14.18
N TRP A 125 16.31 4.53 -14.95
CA TRP A 125 17.39 3.74 -15.56
C TRP A 125 18.35 3.11 -14.54
N LEU A 126 18.71 3.80 -13.47
CA LEU A 126 19.58 3.29 -12.41
C LEU A 126 18.86 2.29 -11.49
N MET A 127 17.54 2.43 -11.34
CA MET A 127 16.70 1.57 -10.53
C MET A 127 16.30 0.27 -11.26
N TRP A 128 16.39 0.27 -12.60
CA TRP A 128 16.09 -0.85 -13.49
C TRP A 128 16.72 -2.18 -13.08
N PRO A 129 18.02 -2.26 -12.68
CA PRO A 129 18.65 -3.53 -12.31
C PRO A 129 18.41 -3.93 -10.85
N PHE A 130 17.91 -3.01 -10.01
CA PHE A 130 18.00 -3.15 -8.56
C PHE A 130 16.64 -3.18 -7.83
N HIS A 131 15.52 -2.77 -8.43
CA HIS A 131 14.26 -2.58 -7.68
C HIS A 131 13.08 -3.46 -8.05
N LEU A 132 12.57 -4.10 -6.99
CA LEU A 132 11.42 -4.99 -6.86
C LEU A 132 11.52 -6.20 -7.79
N GLN A 133 11.76 -7.38 -7.23
CA GLN A 133 11.78 -8.67 -7.95
C GLN A 133 10.50 -8.97 -8.78
N ARG A 134 9.46 -8.13 -8.71
CA ARG A 134 8.21 -8.18 -9.51
C ARG A 134 7.98 -6.99 -10.47
N LEU A 135 8.87 -5.99 -10.51
CA LEU A 135 8.81 -4.87 -11.47
C LEU A 135 9.16 -5.31 -12.90
N ALA A 136 9.91 -6.40 -13.10
CA ALA A 136 10.31 -6.85 -14.44
C ALA A 136 9.21 -7.59 -15.22
N ASP A 137 8.03 -7.78 -14.62
CA ASP A 137 6.93 -8.51 -15.23
C ASP A 137 5.94 -7.55 -15.92
N PRO A 138 5.92 -7.49 -17.27
CA PRO A 138 5.01 -6.61 -18.01
C PRO A 138 3.53 -6.97 -17.83
N SER A 139 3.19 -8.11 -17.22
CA SER A 139 1.82 -8.48 -16.85
C SER A 139 1.34 -7.87 -15.53
N THR A 140 2.25 -7.24 -14.76
CA THR A 140 1.92 -6.54 -13.51
C THR A 140 1.48 -5.11 -13.80
N ILE A 141 0.42 -4.66 -13.12
CA ILE A 141 -0.02 -3.27 -13.16
C ILE A 141 0.45 -2.56 -11.89
N TYR A 142 0.97 -1.35 -12.08
CA TYR A 142 1.45 -0.49 -11.01
C TYR A 142 0.31 0.36 -10.52
N PHE A 143 0.22 0.53 -9.21
CA PHE A 143 -0.80 1.36 -8.61
C PHE A 143 -0.12 2.45 -7.78
N ALA A 144 -0.49 3.70 -8.03
CA ALA A 144 -0.08 4.83 -7.19
C ALA A 144 -1.29 5.50 -6.55
N ALA A 145 -1.16 5.89 -5.29
CA ALA A 145 -2.11 6.73 -4.58
C ALA A 145 -1.36 7.82 -3.81
N GLU A 146 -1.92 9.02 -3.82
CA GLU A 146 -1.41 10.13 -3.01
C GLU A 146 -1.83 9.96 -1.56
N GLY A 147 -1.00 10.46 -0.64
CA GLY A 147 -1.33 10.52 0.75
C GLY A 147 -2.54 11.41 1.03
N ARG A 148 -3.34 10.98 2.00
CA ARG A 148 -4.60 11.66 2.38
C ARG A 148 -4.59 12.23 3.79
N GLY A 149 -3.47 12.08 4.49
CA GLY A 149 -3.25 12.69 5.80
C GLY A 149 -2.98 14.18 5.70
N ASP A 150 -2.85 14.84 6.85
CA ASP A 150 -2.42 16.23 6.94
C ASP A 150 -0.88 16.37 6.99
N ASP A 151 -0.37 17.59 7.15
CA ASP A 151 1.08 17.84 7.27
C ASP A 151 1.69 17.21 8.54
N LYS A 152 0.84 16.82 9.51
CA LYS A 152 1.20 16.13 10.75
C LYS A 152 1.07 14.61 10.63
N ALA A 153 0.58 14.12 9.49
CA ALA A 153 0.51 12.70 9.20
C ALA A 153 1.92 12.09 9.19
N TYR A 154 1.98 10.76 9.34
CA TYR A 154 3.17 9.94 9.58
C TYR A 154 4.47 10.58 9.07
N ASN A 155 5.38 10.85 10.01
CA ASN A 155 6.73 11.27 9.69
C ASN A 155 7.73 10.25 10.22
N PRO A 156 8.13 9.26 9.40
CA PRO A 156 9.11 8.28 9.85
C PRO A 156 10.51 8.85 10.07
N ALA A 157 10.73 10.12 9.73
CA ALA A 157 12.04 10.77 9.84
C ALA A 157 12.13 11.86 10.93
N GLY A 158 11.06 12.11 11.70
CA GLY A 158 10.96 13.35 12.50
C GLY A 158 10.54 14.54 11.65
#